data_AF-A0A2P2FUW0-F1
#
_entry.id   AF-A0A2P2FUW0-F1
#
_cell.length_a   1.000
_cell.length_b   1.000
_cell.length_c   1.000
_cell.angle_alpha   90.00
_cell.angle_beta   90.00
_cell.angle_gamma   90.00
#
_symmetry.space_group_name_H-M   'P 1'
#
loop_
_entity.id
_entity.type
_entity.pdbx_description
1 polymer ?
#
loop_
_entity_poly.entity_id
_entity_poly.type
_entity_poly.pdbx_seq_one_letter_code
_entity_poly.pdbx_strand_id
1 'polypeptide(L)'
;MTLHFHPDRSTVDGRPLLAAMAEDGFYRNQFETGTSNGGLTARPGGDRWHWESRMFGGAYDDAPAAERPKYGALNFRRRAVGGAPRFGSAHFRMAAHTVARTTFCYPDSVLNPADFGCGTRVSALIELATRDDTDLLDDYIEAHVHGPIDLTKDVEALVLDPSHRGTDVEKAASRLGCPVEWHPGFRLSTEELARHPAYRGPEFVELGLALAEDGYLDPRVLGEARDVDQQALKRVWHYVARFGALP
;
A
#
# COMPACT_ATOMS: atom_id res chain seq x y z
N MET A 1 5.21 2.79 -11.35
CA MET A 1 4.89 1.82 -10.27
C MET A 1 4.60 2.59 -9.00
N THR A 2 3.79 2.05 -8.10
CA THR A 2 3.39 2.70 -6.85
C THR A 2 3.57 1.79 -5.64
N LEU A 3 4.15 2.32 -4.55
CA LEU A 3 4.29 1.61 -3.27
C LEU A 3 3.33 2.24 -2.27
N HIS A 4 2.27 1.52 -1.90
CA HIS A 4 1.19 2.03 -1.06
C HIS A 4 1.47 1.83 0.44
N PHE A 5 1.06 2.81 1.24
CA PHE A 5 1.10 2.76 2.69
C PHE A 5 0.13 3.79 3.30
N HIS A 6 -0.07 3.71 4.61
CA HIS A 6 -0.81 4.72 5.36
C HIS A 6 0.22 5.68 6.01
N PRO A 7 0.23 6.97 5.64
CA PRO A 7 1.31 7.89 6.01
C PRO A 7 1.24 8.38 7.46
N ASP A 8 0.08 8.24 8.09
CA ASP A 8 -0.28 8.60 9.46
C ASP A 8 0.07 7.51 10.51
N ARG A 9 0.56 6.35 10.05
CA ARG A 9 0.95 5.24 10.93
C ARG A 9 2.18 5.59 11.77
N SER A 10 2.38 4.80 12.82
CA SER A 10 3.57 4.85 13.65
C SER A 10 4.46 3.63 13.42
N THR A 11 5.76 3.81 13.63
CA THR A 11 6.72 2.72 13.78
C THR A 11 6.45 1.93 15.07
N VAL A 12 7.09 0.77 15.22
CA VAL A 12 6.95 -0.09 16.41
C VAL A 12 7.38 0.60 17.72
N ASP A 13 8.31 1.55 17.64
CA ASP A 13 8.78 2.39 18.75
C ASP A 13 7.93 3.68 18.93
N GLY A 14 6.81 3.80 18.21
CA GLY A 14 5.82 4.86 18.39
C GLY A 14 6.10 6.17 17.65
N ARG A 15 7.19 6.27 16.90
CA ARG A 15 7.50 7.47 16.10
C ARG A 15 6.56 7.58 14.89
N PRO A 16 6.20 8.80 14.44
CA PRO A 16 5.48 8.98 13.18
C PRO A 16 6.26 8.39 12.00
N LEU A 17 5.61 7.58 11.17
CA LEU A 17 6.25 6.82 10.10
C LEU A 17 7.05 7.71 9.15
N LEU A 18 6.45 8.80 8.66
CA LEU A 18 7.12 9.71 7.75
C LEU A 18 8.30 10.46 8.38
N ALA A 19 8.26 10.73 9.69
CA ALA A 19 9.39 11.33 10.38
C ALA A 19 10.56 10.35 10.45
N ALA A 20 10.29 9.09 10.78
CA ALA A 20 11.31 8.03 10.75
C ALA A 20 11.88 7.80 9.35
N MET A 21 11.04 7.83 8.30
CA MET A 21 11.50 7.74 6.91
C MET A 21 12.37 8.93 6.49
N ALA A 22 12.04 10.14 6.95
CA ALA A 22 12.84 11.34 6.63
C ALA A 22 14.22 11.32 7.31
N GLU A 23 14.31 10.77 8.52
CA GLU A 23 15.60 10.57 9.21
C GLU A 23 16.43 9.47 8.55
N ASP A 24 15.79 8.39 8.14
CA ASP A 24 16.45 7.20 7.60
C ASP A 24 16.82 7.35 6.11
N GLY A 25 16.01 8.03 5.33
CA GLY A 25 16.20 8.23 3.88
C GLY A 25 15.82 7.02 3.01
N PHE A 26 15.37 5.91 3.60
CA PHE A 26 15.02 4.69 2.88
C PHE A 26 13.57 4.24 3.10
N TYR A 27 12.98 3.63 2.07
CA TYR A 27 11.74 2.86 2.24
C TYR A 27 12.06 1.42 2.62
N ARG A 28 11.65 1.04 3.84
CA ARG A 28 11.97 -0.25 4.45
C ARG A 28 10.84 -1.27 4.30
N ASN A 29 11.21 -2.54 4.19
CA ASN A 29 10.22 -3.63 4.14
C ASN A 29 9.83 -4.12 5.55
N GLN A 30 8.94 -5.11 5.60
CA GLN A 30 8.41 -5.66 6.84
C GLN A 30 9.46 -6.39 7.70
N PHE A 31 10.48 -7.01 7.09
CA PHE A 31 11.56 -7.67 7.83
C PHE A 31 12.41 -6.65 8.60
N GLU A 32 12.44 -5.40 8.14
CA GLU A 32 13.19 -4.32 8.78
C GLU A 32 12.35 -3.56 9.81
N THR A 33 11.05 -3.38 9.54
CA THR A 33 10.18 -2.51 10.36
C THR A 33 9.31 -3.25 11.36
N GLY A 34 9.01 -4.53 11.12
CA GLY A 34 8.00 -5.27 11.88
C GLY A 34 6.56 -4.77 11.69
N THR A 35 6.32 -3.87 10.73
CA THR A 35 5.01 -3.27 10.45
C THR A 35 4.49 -3.67 9.06
N SER A 36 3.17 -3.72 8.88
CA SER A 36 2.54 -4.02 7.58
C SER A 36 1.07 -3.64 7.55
N ASN A 37 0.56 -3.38 6.34
CA ASN A 37 -0.89 -3.31 6.07
C ASN A 37 -1.47 -4.68 5.65
N GLY A 38 -0.62 -5.72 5.61
CA GLY A 38 -0.94 -7.13 5.40
C GLY A 38 -0.79 -7.97 6.67
N GLY A 39 -0.53 -9.27 6.51
CA GLY A 39 -0.21 -10.15 7.64
C GLY A 39 1.22 -9.95 8.15
N LEU A 40 1.44 -10.11 9.46
CA LEU A 40 2.76 -10.03 10.10
C LEU A 40 3.54 -11.36 10.03
N THR A 41 3.97 -11.73 8.82
CA THR A 41 4.57 -13.05 8.54
C THR A 41 6.00 -12.98 7.98
N ALA A 42 6.61 -11.79 7.90
CA ALA A 42 8.01 -11.60 7.51
C ALA A 42 8.98 -11.94 8.65
N ARG A 43 9.23 -13.24 8.83
CA ARG A 43 10.26 -13.78 9.72
C ARG A 43 10.71 -15.14 9.18
N PRO A 44 11.90 -15.65 9.52
CA PRO A 44 12.29 -17.02 9.15
C PRO A 44 11.19 -18.03 9.49
N GLY A 45 10.77 -18.83 8.50
CA GLY A 45 9.68 -19.80 8.62
C GLY A 45 8.26 -19.21 8.65
N GLY A 46 8.06 -17.91 8.45
CA GLY A 46 6.73 -17.31 8.25
C GLY A 46 6.24 -17.40 6.80
N ASP A 47 4.95 -17.18 6.56
CA ASP A 47 4.33 -17.30 5.22
C ASP A 47 5.04 -16.44 4.17
N ARG A 48 5.36 -15.18 4.51
CA ARG A 48 6.06 -14.28 3.60
C ARG A 48 7.46 -14.76 3.25
N TRP A 49 8.18 -15.32 4.22
CA TRP A 49 9.48 -15.92 3.97
C TRP A 49 9.36 -17.10 2.99
N HIS A 50 8.37 -17.98 3.19
CA HIS A 50 8.17 -19.15 2.32
C HIS A 50 7.79 -18.78 0.88
N TRP A 51 6.88 -17.82 0.67
CA TRP A 51 6.53 -17.44 -0.70
C TRP A 51 7.65 -16.66 -1.39
N GLU A 52 8.43 -15.83 -0.67
CA GLU A 52 9.57 -15.15 -1.27
C GLU A 52 10.66 -16.15 -1.66
N SER A 53 10.94 -17.14 -0.80
CA SER A 53 11.87 -18.23 -1.11
C SER A 53 11.42 -19.00 -2.36
N ARG A 54 10.13 -19.36 -2.45
CA ARG A 54 9.57 -20.05 -3.63
C ARG A 54 9.65 -19.19 -4.91
N MET A 55 9.21 -17.94 -4.85
CA MET A 55 9.14 -17.06 -6.04
C MET A 55 10.52 -16.67 -6.56
N PHE A 56 11.51 -16.51 -5.68
CA PHE A 56 12.84 -16.02 -6.03
C PHE A 56 13.93 -17.07 -5.87
N GLY A 57 13.57 -18.36 -5.80
CA GLY A 57 14.50 -19.48 -5.75
C GLY A 57 15.48 -19.42 -4.57
N GLY A 58 15.01 -18.96 -3.42
CA GLY A 58 15.81 -18.85 -2.19
C GLY A 58 16.85 -17.72 -2.20
N ALA A 59 16.84 -16.83 -3.20
CA ALA A 59 17.84 -15.74 -3.33
C ALA A 59 17.95 -14.83 -2.10
N TYR A 60 16.92 -14.78 -1.26
CA TYR A 60 16.84 -13.91 -0.10
C TYR A 60 16.95 -14.64 1.24
N ASP A 61 17.02 -15.98 1.25
CA ASP A 61 16.83 -16.76 2.48
C ASP A 61 17.90 -16.45 3.53
N ASP A 62 19.14 -16.24 3.09
CA ASP A 62 20.29 -15.81 3.91
C ASP A 62 20.70 -14.35 3.66
N ALA A 63 19.94 -13.59 2.88
CA ALA A 63 20.27 -12.21 2.53
C ALA A 63 19.88 -11.23 3.65
N PRO A 64 20.57 -10.07 3.76
CA PRO A 64 20.14 -9.00 4.65
C PRO A 64 18.69 -8.57 4.38
N ALA A 65 17.96 -8.22 5.43
CA ALA A 65 16.56 -7.77 5.33
C ALA A 65 16.38 -6.61 4.32
N ALA A 66 17.35 -5.70 4.26
CA ALA A 66 17.35 -4.56 3.34
C ALA A 66 17.48 -4.95 1.85
N GLU A 67 17.97 -6.15 1.53
CA GLU A 67 18.03 -6.65 0.14
C GLU A 67 16.69 -7.26 -0.32
N ARG A 68 15.86 -7.68 0.63
CA ARG A 68 14.58 -8.33 0.33
C ARG A 68 13.60 -7.38 -0.36
N PRO A 69 12.66 -7.90 -1.16
CA PRO A 69 11.80 -7.09 -2.00
C PRO A 69 10.89 -6.14 -1.22
N LYS A 70 10.67 -4.95 -1.78
CA LYS A 70 9.64 -4.00 -1.34
C LYS A 70 8.43 -4.15 -2.25
N TYR A 71 7.27 -4.29 -1.65
CA TYR A 71 6.04 -4.65 -2.33
C TYR A 71 5.31 -3.39 -2.79
N GLY A 72 4.78 -3.44 -4.00
CA GLY A 72 3.98 -2.37 -4.60
C GLY A 72 3.11 -2.92 -5.71
N ALA A 73 2.66 -2.03 -6.60
CA ALA A 73 1.85 -2.41 -7.74
C ALA A 73 2.22 -1.62 -8.99
N LEU A 74 2.06 -2.27 -10.15
CA LEU A 74 2.02 -1.57 -11.41
C LEU A 74 0.66 -0.88 -11.57
N ASN A 75 0.66 0.45 -11.62
CA ASN A 75 -0.55 1.24 -11.89
C ASN A 75 -0.95 1.19 -13.38
N PHE A 76 -1.22 0.00 -13.91
CA PHE A 76 -1.53 -0.20 -15.34
C PHE A 76 -2.89 0.40 -15.73
N ARG A 77 -3.82 0.47 -14.77
CA ARG A 77 -5.12 1.17 -14.90
C ARG A 77 -5.00 2.69 -14.86
N ARG A 78 -3.83 3.24 -14.54
CA ARG A 78 -3.55 4.68 -14.44
C ARG A 78 -4.49 5.44 -13.50
N ARG A 79 -4.86 4.80 -12.39
CA ARG A 79 -5.71 5.41 -11.35
C ARG A 79 -4.94 6.53 -10.67
N ALA A 80 -5.59 7.67 -10.44
CA ALA A 80 -4.97 8.80 -9.75
C ALA A 80 -4.53 8.47 -8.32
N VAL A 81 -5.28 7.58 -7.66
CA VAL A 81 -4.98 7.10 -6.30
C VAL A 81 -3.87 6.04 -6.24
N GLY A 82 -3.33 5.59 -7.38
CA GLY A 82 -2.27 4.58 -7.45
C GLY A 82 -2.76 3.17 -7.81
N GLY A 83 -1.81 2.24 -7.93
CA GLY A 83 -2.06 0.89 -8.47
C GLY A 83 -2.79 -0.06 -7.52
N ALA A 84 -2.61 0.07 -6.20
CA ALA A 84 -3.19 -0.84 -5.22
C ALA A 84 -3.63 -0.10 -3.94
N PRO A 85 -4.68 0.75 -4.02
CA PRO A 85 -5.18 1.52 -2.88
C PRO A 85 -5.65 0.67 -1.70
N ARG A 86 -5.88 -0.64 -1.92
CA ARG A 86 -6.11 -1.63 -0.86
C ARG A 86 -5.10 -1.53 0.28
N PHE A 87 -3.84 -1.19 -0.02
CA PHE A 87 -2.75 -1.20 0.95
C PHE A 87 -2.42 0.16 1.56
N GLY A 88 -3.14 1.23 1.22
CA GLY A 88 -2.90 2.52 1.82
C GLY A 88 -3.46 3.70 1.06
N SER A 89 -3.73 4.77 1.81
CA SER A 89 -4.23 6.05 1.29
C SER A 89 -3.15 6.89 0.60
N ALA A 90 -1.87 6.62 0.84
CA ALA A 90 -0.77 7.30 0.17
C ALA A 90 0.05 6.31 -0.66
N HIS A 91 0.83 6.83 -1.60
CA HIS A 91 1.80 6.03 -2.31
C HIS A 91 3.04 6.82 -2.72
N PHE A 92 4.18 6.13 -2.77
CA PHE A 92 5.33 6.61 -3.52
C PHE A 92 5.15 6.27 -5.00
N ARG A 93 5.31 7.26 -5.88
CA ARG A 93 5.50 7.04 -7.31
C ARG A 93 6.98 6.81 -7.58
N MET A 94 7.30 5.62 -8.09
CA MET A 94 8.68 5.18 -8.28
C MET A 94 9.25 5.66 -9.61
N ALA A 95 10.52 6.03 -9.59
CA ALA A 95 11.29 6.43 -10.76
C ALA A 95 11.42 5.29 -11.78
N ALA A 96 11.43 5.63 -13.07
CA ALA A 96 11.41 4.64 -14.15
C ALA A 96 12.55 3.60 -14.08
N HIS A 97 13.75 3.98 -13.62
CA HIS A 97 14.88 3.05 -13.53
C HIS A 97 14.68 1.92 -12.53
N THR A 98 13.78 2.07 -11.54
CA THR A 98 13.52 1.00 -10.56
C THR A 98 12.89 -0.23 -11.21
N VAL A 99 12.25 -0.07 -12.38
CA VAL A 99 11.67 -1.18 -13.15
C VAL A 99 12.73 -2.22 -13.55
N ALA A 100 13.98 -1.79 -13.79
CA ALA A 100 15.07 -2.70 -14.16
C ALA A 100 15.40 -3.73 -13.07
N ARG A 101 15.04 -3.46 -11.82
CA ARG A 101 15.20 -4.34 -10.66
C ARG A 101 13.88 -4.75 -10.02
N THR A 102 12.79 -4.78 -10.81
CA THR A 102 11.46 -5.15 -10.33
C THR A 102 10.96 -6.41 -11.01
N THR A 103 10.46 -7.36 -10.22
CA THR A 103 9.65 -8.50 -10.71
C THR A 103 8.17 -8.21 -10.49
N PHE A 104 7.33 -8.61 -11.43
CA PHE A 104 5.88 -8.47 -11.36
C PHE A 104 5.22 -9.84 -11.37
N CYS A 105 4.05 -9.97 -10.75
CA CYS A 105 3.20 -11.15 -10.89
C CYS A 105 1.72 -10.80 -10.93
N TYR A 106 0.94 -11.73 -11.47
CA TYR A 106 -0.51 -11.69 -11.41
C TYR A 106 -1.04 -13.13 -11.25
N PRO A 107 -1.99 -13.40 -10.33
CA PRO A 107 -2.50 -12.49 -9.31
C PRO A 107 -1.48 -12.26 -8.16
N ASP A 108 -1.95 -11.72 -7.03
CA ASP A 108 -1.13 -11.43 -5.83
C ASP A 108 -0.37 -12.66 -5.31
N SER A 109 0.85 -12.45 -4.78
CA SER A 109 1.77 -13.51 -4.33
C SER A 109 1.17 -14.49 -3.31
N VAL A 110 0.20 -14.06 -2.49
CA VAL A 110 -0.48 -14.96 -1.54
C VAL A 110 -1.30 -16.05 -2.24
N LEU A 111 -1.73 -15.81 -3.48
CA LEU A 111 -2.56 -16.71 -4.28
C LEU A 111 -1.74 -17.73 -5.07
N ASN A 112 -0.43 -17.81 -4.82
CA ASN A 112 0.50 -18.71 -5.53
C ASN A 112 0.45 -18.52 -7.06
N PRO A 113 0.73 -17.31 -7.57
CA PRO A 113 0.67 -17.03 -9.00
C PRO A 113 1.66 -17.89 -9.79
N ALA A 114 1.28 -18.25 -11.02
CA ALA A 114 2.16 -18.90 -11.98
C ALA A 114 2.75 -17.88 -12.98
N ASP A 115 2.11 -16.73 -13.16
CA ASP A 115 2.48 -15.73 -14.15
C ASP A 115 3.37 -14.65 -13.54
N PHE A 116 4.62 -14.59 -14.04
CA PHE A 116 5.62 -13.61 -13.64
C PHE A 116 6.16 -12.83 -14.84
N GLY A 117 6.49 -11.58 -14.62
CA GLY A 117 6.99 -10.66 -15.63
C GLY A 117 8.15 -9.81 -15.12
N CYS A 118 9.12 -9.57 -15.98
CA CYS A 118 10.16 -8.53 -15.82
C CYS A 118 10.42 -7.88 -17.19
N GLY A 119 10.82 -6.61 -17.20
CA GLY A 119 11.05 -5.87 -18.44
C GLY A 119 9.84 -5.91 -19.39
N THR A 120 10.03 -6.39 -20.62
CA THR A 120 8.97 -6.46 -21.64
C THR A 120 7.88 -7.49 -21.34
N ARG A 121 8.14 -8.51 -20.49
CA ARG A 121 7.16 -9.57 -20.17
C ARG A 121 5.98 -9.07 -19.33
N VAL A 122 6.06 -7.85 -18.82
CA VAL A 122 4.97 -7.21 -18.07
C VAL A 122 3.72 -7.01 -18.93
N SER A 123 3.85 -6.91 -20.26
CA SER A 123 2.68 -6.77 -21.15
C SER A 123 1.72 -7.96 -21.09
N ALA A 124 2.24 -9.19 -20.95
CA ALA A 124 1.41 -10.38 -20.81
C ALA A 124 0.58 -10.35 -19.52
N LEU A 125 1.16 -9.87 -18.42
CA LEU A 125 0.44 -9.69 -17.16
C LEU A 125 -0.66 -8.62 -17.29
N ILE A 126 -0.39 -7.52 -18.00
CA ILE A 126 -1.39 -6.49 -18.29
C ILE A 126 -2.56 -7.08 -19.07
N GLU A 127 -2.31 -7.92 -20.07
CA GLU A 127 -3.37 -8.57 -20.82
C GLU A 127 -4.21 -9.52 -19.95
N LEU A 128 -3.58 -10.30 -19.08
CA LEU A 128 -4.28 -11.19 -18.14
C LEU A 128 -5.16 -10.37 -17.19
N ALA A 129 -4.60 -9.41 -16.49
CA ALA A 129 -5.32 -8.55 -15.55
C ALA A 129 -6.43 -7.73 -16.23
N THR A 130 -6.25 -7.34 -17.49
CA THR A 130 -7.27 -6.59 -18.24
C THR A 130 -8.51 -7.44 -18.57
N ARG A 131 -8.35 -8.76 -18.74
CA ARG A 131 -9.46 -9.68 -19.06
C ARG A 131 -10.19 -10.18 -17.82
N ASP A 132 -9.58 -10.04 -16.64
CA ASP A 132 -10.15 -10.51 -15.39
C ASP A 132 -11.20 -9.52 -14.85
N ASP A 133 -12.21 -10.05 -14.14
CA ASP A 133 -13.32 -9.30 -13.55
C ASP A 133 -13.25 -9.40 -12.03
N THR A 134 -12.14 -8.90 -11.48
CA THR A 134 -11.90 -8.87 -10.03
C THR A 134 -12.41 -7.57 -9.41
N ASP A 135 -12.65 -7.59 -8.10
CA ASP A 135 -12.95 -6.36 -7.37
C ASP A 135 -11.84 -5.32 -7.57
N LEU A 136 -12.20 -4.04 -7.60
CA LEU A 136 -11.26 -2.93 -7.84
C LEU A 136 -10.03 -2.99 -6.91
N LEU A 137 -10.22 -3.42 -5.65
CA LEU A 137 -9.12 -3.53 -4.69
C LEU A 137 -8.20 -4.72 -4.93
N ASP A 138 -8.60 -5.68 -5.75
CA ASP A 138 -7.86 -6.88 -6.12
C ASP A 138 -7.37 -6.85 -7.60
N ASP A 139 -7.83 -5.87 -8.38
CA ASP A 139 -7.40 -5.59 -9.77
C ASP A 139 -6.06 -4.81 -9.81
N TYR A 140 -4.97 -5.49 -9.46
CA TYR A 140 -3.61 -4.95 -9.57
C TYR A 140 -2.60 -6.03 -9.96
N ILE A 141 -1.52 -5.60 -10.62
CA ILE A 141 -0.33 -6.43 -10.86
C ILE A 141 0.67 -6.11 -9.76
N GLU A 142 0.97 -7.10 -8.92
CA GLU A 142 1.90 -6.95 -7.80
C GLU A 142 3.32 -6.73 -8.32
N ALA A 143 4.05 -5.85 -7.66
CA ALA A 143 5.42 -5.48 -7.99
C ALA A 143 6.36 -5.71 -6.81
N HIS A 144 7.51 -6.28 -7.08
CA HIS A 144 8.55 -6.65 -6.13
C HIS A 144 9.84 -5.91 -6.50
N VAL A 145 10.10 -4.78 -5.85
CA VAL A 145 11.30 -3.97 -6.08
C VAL A 145 12.45 -4.56 -5.25
N HIS A 146 13.46 -5.08 -5.92
CA HIS A 146 14.58 -5.77 -5.28
C HIS A 146 15.64 -4.77 -4.81
N GLY A 147 16.25 -5.04 -3.64
CA GLY A 147 17.26 -4.18 -3.03
C GLY A 147 16.71 -2.95 -2.29
N PRO A 148 17.59 -2.09 -1.77
CA PRO A 148 17.20 -0.85 -1.08
C PRO A 148 16.43 0.13 -1.99
N ILE A 149 15.62 0.99 -1.35
CA ILE A 149 14.91 2.09 -2.01
C ILE A 149 15.31 3.40 -1.32
N ASP A 150 16.12 4.20 -2.00
CA ASP A 150 16.53 5.53 -1.55
C ASP A 150 15.46 6.55 -1.96
N LEU A 151 14.87 7.24 -0.97
CA LEU A 151 13.76 8.15 -1.21
C LEU A 151 14.12 9.35 -2.09
N THR A 152 15.40 9.72 -2.18
CA THR A 152 15.85 10.86 -3.01
C THR A 152 16.20 10.46 -4.44
N LYS A 153 16.49 9.17 -4.67
CA LYS A 153 16.92 8.65 -5.98
C LYS A 153 15.83 7.85 -6.67
N ASP A 154 15.13 7.01 -5.94
CA ASP A 154 14.22 6.00 -6.48
C ASP A 154 12.75 6.45 -6.50
N VAL A 155 12.42 7.59 -5.87
CA VAL A 155 11.06 8.12 -5.76
C VAL A 155 10.94 9.43 -6.52
N GLU A 156 9.95 9.51 -7.41
CA GLU A 156 9.62 10.73 -8.14
C GLU A 156 8.72 11.67 -7.32
N ALA A 157 7.80 11.11 -6.53
CA ALA A 157 6.94 11.86 -5.63
C ALA A 157 6.34 10.96 -4.54
N LEU A 158 6.09 11.54 -3.37
CA LEU A 158 5.09 11.05 -2.42
C LEU A 158 3.75 11.68 -2.80
N VAL A 159 2.75 10.84 -3.09
CA VAL A 159 1.39 11.28 -3.39
C VAL A 159 0.49 11.01 -2.17
N LEU A 160 -0.11 12.07 -1.63
CA LEU A 160 -0.93 12.05 -0.42
C LEU A 160 -2.42 12.26 -0.72
N ASP A 161 -3.25 11.81 0.22
CA ASP A 161 -4.67 12.14 0.27
C ASP A 161 -4.90 13.57 0.81
N PRO A 162 -5.81 14.37 0.24
CA PRO A 162 -6.08 15.75 0.70
C PRO A 162 -6.48 15.90 2.16
N SER A 163 -7.01 14.86 2.83
CA SER A 163 -7.32 14.87 4.27
C SER A 163 -6.09 15.09 5.15
N HIS A 164 -4.88 14.92 4.60
CA HIS A 164 -3.62 15.19 5.32
C HIS A 164 -3.11 16.63 5.16
N ARG A 165 -3.79 17.50 4.42
CA ARG A 165 -3.41 18.92 4.29
C ARG A 165 -3.48 19.63 5.64
N GLY A 166 -2.45 20.41 5.96
CA GLY A 166 -2.32 21.15 7.21
C GLY A 166 -2.01 20.27 8.43
N THR A 167 -1.79 18.96 8.25
CA THR A 167 -1.52 18.03 9.36
C THR A 167 -0.02 17.80 9.55
N ASP A 168 0.34 17.13 10.65
CA ASP A 168 1.72 16.70 10.90
C ASP A 168 2.24 15.71 9.85
N VAL A 169 1.34 15.01 9.14
CA VAL A 169 1.70 14.13 8.02
C VAL A 169 2.30 14.94 6.87
N GLU A 170 1.65 16.05 6.44
CA GLU A 170 2.19 16.92 5.40
C GLU A 170 3.53 17.54 5.82
N LYS A 171 3.60 17.99 7.07
CA LYS A 171 4.84 18.56 7.64
C LYS A 171 5.99 17.55 7.60
N ALA A 172 5.75 16.29 7.97
CA ALA A 172 6.76 15.24 7.91
C ALA A 172 7.11 14.86 6.47
N ALA A 173 6.12 14.78 5.57
CA ALA A 173 6.30 14.49 4.15
C ALA A 173 7.27 15.47 3.47
N SER A 174 7.19 16.77 3.80
CA SER A 174 8.06 17.81 3.26
C SER A 174 9.57 17.59 3.54
N ARG A 175 9.90 16.71 4.50
CA ARG A 175 11.28 16.40 4.91
C ARG A 175 11.89 15.19 4.22
N LEU A 176 11.13 14.45 3.40
CA LEU A 176 11.59 13.20 2.76
C LEU A 176 12.59 13.43 1.62
N GLY A 177 12.76 14.67 1.16
CA GLY A 177 13.67 14.98 0.06
C GLY A 177 13.14 14.62 -1.34
N CYS A 178 11.86 14.24 -1.45
CA CYS A 178 11.17 14.06 -2.73
C CYS A 178 9.94 15.01 -2.82
N PRO A 179 9.45 15.32 -4.04
CA PRO A 179 8.24 16.10 -4.23
C PRO A 179 7.02 15.51 -3.50
N VAL A 180 6.18 16.37 -2.94
CA VAL A 180 4.88 16.01 -2.37
C VAL A 180 3.77 16.44 -3.31
N GLU A 181 2.96 15.49 -3.74
CA GLU A 181 1.81 15.66 -4.62
C GLU A 181 0.53 15.16 -3.95
N TRP A 182 -0.61 15.40 -4.59
CA TRP A 182 -1.92 15.05 -4.05
C TRP A 182 -2.77 14.37 -5.12
N HIS A 183 -3.41 13.27 -4.75
CA HIS A 183 -4.45 12.66 -5.58
C HIS A 183 -5.84 13.26 -5.27
N PRO A 184 -6.91 12.96 -6.03
CA PRO A 184 -8.23 13.58 -5.86
C PRO A 184 -8.83 13.39 -4.46
N GLY A 185 -8.63 12.21 -3.86
CA GLY A 185 -8.93 11.95 -2.45
C GLY A 185 -9.84 10.76 -2.24
N PHE A 186 -9.99 10.35 -1.00
CA PHE A 186 -10.99 9.39 -0.54
C PHE A 186 -11.95 10.05 0.44
N ARG A 187 -13.24 9.95 0.16
CA ARG A 187 -14.30 10.39 1.04
C ARG A 187 -15.53 9.51 0.86
N LEU A 188 -15.87 8.74 1.88
CA LEU A 188 -17.01 7.84 1.90
C LEU A 188 -18.09 8.36 2.85
N SER A 189 -19.32 8.55 2.38
CA SER A 189 -20.44 8.90 3.28
C SER A 189 -20.92 7.67 4.06
N THR A 190 -21.45 7.89 5.26
CA THR A 190 -22.10 6.84 6.05
C THR A 190 -23.30 6.21 5.35
N GLU A 191 -24.03 6.99 4.57
CA GLU A 191 -25.13 6.50 3.72
C GLU A 191 -24.65 5.50 2.67
N GLU A 192 -23.54 5.81 1.98
CA GLU A 192 -22.98 4.90 0.99
C GLU A 192 -22.37 3.67 1.64
N LEU A 193 -21.66 3.83 2.77
CA LEU A 193 -21.15 2.71 3.56
C LEU A 193 -22.27 1.73 3.94
N ALA A 194 -23.41 2.22 4.42
CA ALA A 194 -24.54 1.40 4.84
C ALA A 194 -25.20 0.60 3.70
N ARG A 195 -24.96 0.97 2.43
CA ARG A 195 -25.47 0.23 1.26
C ARG A 195 -24.69 -1.06 0.97
N HIS A 196 -23.52 -1.26 1.58
CA HIS A 196 -22.61 -2.37 1.23
C HIS A 196 -22.35 -3.38 2.37
N PRO A 197 -23.34 -3.84 3.16
CA PRO A 197 -23.08 -4.68 4.35
C PRO A 197 -22.39 -6.02 4.04
N ALA A 198 -22.49 -6.52 2.82
CA ALA A 198 -21.90 -7.79 2.39
C ALA A 198 -20.44 -7.70 1.92
N TYR A 199 -19.86 -6.51 1.74
CA TYR A 199 -18.53 -6.38 1.11
C TYR A 199 -17.39 -6.90 2.00
N ARG A 200 -17.33 -6.44 3.27
CA ARG A 200 -16.40 -6.97 4.28
C ARG A 200 -17.09 -7.53 5.52
N GLY A 201 -18.37 -7.24 5.70
CA GLY A 201 -19.16 -7.65 6.86
C GLY A 201 -19.89 -6.46 7.49
N PRO A 202 -21.10 -6.69 8.07
CA PRO A 202 -21.90 -5.65 8.72
C PRO A 202 -21.20 -5.06 9.96
N GLU A 203 -20.38 -5.83 10.66
CA GLU A 203 -19.62 -5.36 11.83
C GLU A 203 -18.64 -4.23 11.48
N PHE A 204 -18.11 -4.21 10.25
CA PHE A 204 -17.22 -3.15 9.78
C PHE A 204 -18.00 -1.94 9.24
N VAL A 205 -19.26 -2.14 8.83
CA VAL A 205 -20.17 -1.02 8.58
C VAL A 205 -20.47 -0.32 9.89
N GLU A 206 -20.85 -1.06 10.93
CA GLU A 206 -21.12 -0.51 12.27
C GLU A 206 -19.91 0.24 12.83
N LEU A 207 -18.70 -0.34 12.72
CA LEU A 207 -17.47 0.33 13.11
C LEU A 207 -17.24 1.61 12.30
N GLY A 208 -17.41 1.58 10.97
CA GLY A 208 -17.27 2.76 10.13
C GLY A 208 -18.28 3.86 10.47
N LEU A 209 -19.52 3.50 10.81
CA LEU A 209 -20.54 4.45 11.27
C LEU A 209 -20.13 5.10 12.61
N ALA A 210 -19.55 4.33 13.53
CA ALA A 210 -19.09 4.83 14.83
C ALA A 210 -17.85 5.74 14.72
N LEU A 211 -17.02 5.54 13.71
CA LEU A 211 -15.82 6.35 13.46
C LEU A 211 -16.09 7.62 12.65
N ALA A 212 -17.19 7.68 11.90
CA ALA A 212 -17.43 8.76 10.96
C ALA A 212 -17.54 10.13 11.64
N GLU A 213 -16.88 11.13 11.06
CA GLU A 213 -16.99 12.52 11.46
C GLU A 213 -17.87 13.27 10.47
N ASP A 214 -18.88 13.99 10.99
CA ASP A 214 -19.88 14.71 10.19
C ASP A 214 -20.54 13.85 9.09
N GLY A 215 -20.67 12.54 9.35
CA GLY A 215 -21.26 11.58 8.40
C GLY A 215 -20.30 11.11 7.30
N TYR A 216 -18.99 11.33 7.43
CA TYR A 216 -17.99 10.91 6.45
C TYR A 216 -16.82 10.16 7.08
N LEU A 217 -16.23 9.28 6.28
CA LEU A 217 -14.96 8.64 6.51
C LEU A 217 -13.96 9.10 5.46
N ASP A 218 -12.76 9.46 5.89
CA ASP A 218 -11.60 9.73 5.06
C ASP A 218 -10.35 9.07 5.69
N PRO A 219 -9.18 9.10 5.02
CA PRO A 219 -7.97 8.50 5.57
C PRO A 219 -7.54 9.07 6.92
N ARG A 220 -7.71 10.37 7.15
CA ARG A 220 -7.36 11.01 8.42
C ARG A 220 -8.23 10.48 9.56
N VAL A 221 -9.54 10.40 9.36
CA VAL A 221 -10.48 9.85 10.37
C VAL A 221 -10.06 8.44 10.79
N LEU A 222 -9.72 7.57 9.82
CA LEU A 222 -9.25 6.22 10.15
C LEU A 222 -7.87 6.20 10.82
N GLY A 223 -7.01 7.15 10.48
CA GLY A 223 -5.67 7.29 11.07
C GLY A 223 -5.65 7.78 12.52
N GLU A 224 -6.67 8.54 12.91
CA GLU A 224 -6.85 9.04 14.28
C GLU A 224 -7.42 7.98 15.23
N ALA A 225 -8.08 6.94 14.70
CA ALA A 225 -8.69 5.84 15.44
C ALA A 225 -7.66 4.82 15.99
N ARG A 226 -6.59 5.28 16.64
CA ARG A 226 -5.42 4.44 17.02
C ARG A 226 -5.73 3.32 18.02
N ASP A 227 -6.77 3.49 18.83
CA ASP A 227 -7.18 2.51 19.85
C ASP A 227 -8.05 1.37 19.29
N VAL A 228 -8.40 1.42 18.00
CA VAL A 228 -9.17 0.39 17.32
C VAL A 228 -8.25 -0.72 16.81
N ASP A 229 -8.75 -1.97 16.85
CA ASP A 229 -8.06 -3.10 16.25
C ASP A 229 -7.67 -2.82 14.78
N GLN A 230 -6.40 -3.05 14.47
CA GLN A 230 -5.83 -2.66 13.19
C GLN A 230 -6.34 -3.53 12.03
N GLN A 231 -6.72 -4.79 12.29
CA GLN A 231 -7.34 -5.63 11.27
C GLN A 231 -8.77 -5.18 10.99
N ALA A 232 -9.51 -4.75 12.00
CA ALA A 232 -10.83 -4.15 11.83
C ALA A 232 -10.76 -2.82 11.07
N LEU A 233 -9.86 -1.91 11.43
CA LEU A 233 -9.64 -0.66 10.69
C LEU A 233 -9.27 -0.91 9.24
N LYS A 234 -8.44 -1.91 8.95
CA LYS A 234 -8.12 -2.30 7.58
C LYS A 234 -9.38 -2.69 6.79
N ARG A 235 -10.34 -3.38 7.42
CA ARG A 235 -11.60 -3.74 6.75
C ARG A 235 -12.47 -2.51 6.49
N VAL A 236 -12.49 -1.53 7.40
CA VAL A 236 -13.14 -0.23 7.17
C VAL A 236 -12.44 0.54 6.04
N TRP A 237 -11.11 0.55 6.02
CA TRP A 237 -10.32 1.16 4.94
C TRP A 237 -10.70 0.58 3.57
N HIS A 238 -10.93 -0.74 3.47
CA HIS A 238 -11.36 -1.32 2.20
C HIS A 238 -12.69 -0.72 1.69
N TYR A 239 -13.63 -0.36 2.56
CA TYR A 239 -14.83 0.38 2.11
C TYR A 239 -14.48 1.76 1.58
N VAL A 240 -13.68 2.52 2.34
CA VAL A 240 -13.25 3.88 1.95
C VAL A 240 -12.50 3.86 0.61
N ALA A 241 -11.56 2.93 0.44
CA ALA A 241 -10.79 2.78 -0.78
C ALA A 241 -11.64 2.33 -1.99
N ARG A 242 -12.67 1.50 -1.76
CA ARG A 242 -13.49 0.90 -2.83
C ARG A 242 -14.64 1.80 -3.29
N PHE A 243 -15.25 2.55 -2.36
CA PHE A 243 -16.48 3.30 -2.60
C PHE A 243 -16.34 4.80 -2.34
N GLY A 244 -15.21 5.25 -1.78
CA GLY A 244 -14.95 6.66 -1.47
C GLY A 244 -13.96 7.35 -2.41
N ALA A 245 -13.38 6.68 -3.40
CA ALA A 245 -12.41 7.30 -4.31
C ALA A 245 -13.07 8.42 -5.15
N LEU A 246 -12.53 9.63 -5.09
CA LEU A 246 -13.00 10.78 -5.84
C LEU A 246 -12.44 10.77 -7.29
N PRO A 247 -13.23 11.25 -8.27
CA PRO A 247 -12.84 11.29 -9.67
C PRO A 247 -11.66 12.24 -9.96
#